data_AF-A0A535TSU5-F1
#
_entry.id   AF-A0A535TSU5-F1
#
_cell.length_a   1.000
_cell.length_b   1.000
_cell.length_c   1.000
_cell.angle_alpha   90.00
_cell.angle_beta   90.00
_cell.angle_gamma   90.00
#
_symmetry.space_group_name_H-M   'P 1'
#
loop_
_entity.id
_entity.type
_entity.pdbx_description
1 polymer ?
#
loop_
_entity_poly.entity_id
_entity_poly.type
_entity_poly.pdbx_seq_one_letter_code
_entity_poly.pdbx_strand_id
1 'polypeptide(L)' 'MSTLKDRPNTALLVIDVQKGVVEGNHQRDAVVANVGSLVEKARRERVPVVWVQHSDKGLARGSDAWRIVPELTPG' A
#
# COMPACT_ATOMS: atom_id res chain seq x y z
N MET A 1 4.30 3.08 -19.31
CA MET A 1 3.35 2.00 -19.70
C MET A 1 4.16 0.87 -20.34
N SER A 2 3.79 -0.38 -20.10
CA SER A 2 4.50 -1.57 -20.60
C SER A 2 4.70 -1.54 -22.13
N THR A 3 5.83 -2.05 -22.62
CA THR A 3 6.09 -2.27 -24.07
C THR A 3 5.50 -3.58 -24.59
N LEU A 4 5.00 -4.43 -23.71
CA LEU A 4 4.33 -5.68 -24.06
C LEU A 4 2.90 -5.41 -24.53
N LYS A 5 2.51 -5.97 -25.68
CA LYS A 5 1.16 -5.87 -26.25
C LYS A 5 0.16 -6.70 -25.43
N ASP A 6 -1.12 -6.36 -25.55
CA ASP A 6 -2.25 -7.13 -25.01
C ASP A 6 -2.22 -7.37 -23.49
N ARG A 7 -1.91 -6.30 -22.73
CA ARG A 7 -2.00 -6.27 -21.26
C ARG A 7 -3.17 -5.38 -20.82
N PRO A 8 -4.43 -5.82 -20.98
CA PRO A 8 -5.61 -4.98 -20.69
C PRO A 8 -5.88 -4.81 -19.18
N ASN A 9 -5.27 -5.66 -18.35
CA ASN A 9 -5.55 -5.72 -16.93
C ASN A 9 -4.71 -4.70 -16.17
N THR A 10 -5.35 -4.02 -15.22
CA THR A 10 -4.71 -3.12 -14.25
C THR A 10 -4.84 -3.70 -12.85
N ALA A 11 -3.87 -3.41 -11.98
CA ALA A 11 -3.95 -3.65 -10.55
C ALA A 11 -3.31 -2.45 -9.82
N LEU A 12 -3.76 -2.17 -8.60
CA LEU A 12 -3.10 -1.26 -7.69
C LEU A 12 -2.16 -2.06 -6.78
N LEU A 13 -0.87 -1.72 -6.79
CA LEU A 13 0.13 -2.30 -5.91
C LEU A 13 0.48 -1.28 -4.82
N VAL A 14 0.20 -1.61 -3.56
CA VAL A 14 0.53 -0.78 -2.40
C VAL A 14 1.71 -1.43 -1.67
N ILE A 15 2.80 -0.69 -1.49
CA ILE A 15 4.08 -1.22 -0.99
C ILE A 15 4.47 -0.48 0.28
N ASP A 16 4.77 -1.25 1.33
CA ASP A 16 5.45 -0.84 2.56
C ASP A 16 4.83 0.36 3.29
N VAL A 17 3.49 0.50 3.24
CA VAL A 17 2.75 1.52 4.01
C VAL A 17 2.51 1.03 5.45
N GLN A 18 3.60 0.64 6.11
CA GLN A 18 3.65 0.10 7.47
C GLN A 18 4.00 1.20 8.48
N LYS A 19 3.52 1.10 9.71
CA LYS A 19 3.72 2.12 10.76
C LYS A 19 5.18 2.56 10.89
N GLY A 20 6.10 1.60 11.09
CA GLY A 20 7.52 1.87 11.28
C GLY A 20 8.27 2.27 10.00
N VAL A 21 7.64 2.16 8.83
CA VAL A 21 8.24 2.58 7.54
C VAL A 21 7.87 4.02 7.21
N VAL A 22 6.64 4.44 7.54
CA VAL A 22 6.15 5.78 7.20
C VAL A 22 6.26 6.80 8.32
N GLU A 23 6.67 6.37 9.52
CA GLU A 23 6.90 7.26 10.66
C GLU A 23 7.94 8.33 10.32
N GLY A 24 7.61 9.60 10.57
CA GLY A 24 8.50 10.73 10.30
C GLY A 24 8.70 11.09 8.82
N ASN A 25 8.11 10.34 7.88
CA ASN A 25 8.25 10.64 6.46
C ASN A 25 7.62 11.99 6.09
N HIS A 26 8.21 12.64 5.08
CA HIS A 26 7.69 13.88 4.52
C HIS A 26 6.25 13.69 4.06
N GLN A 27 5.35 14.57 4.53
CA GLN A 27 3.93 14.56 4.18
C GLN A 27 3.21 13.21 4.40
N ARG A 28 3.66 12.42 5.39
CA ARG A 28 3.08 11.10 5.74
C ARG A 28 1.56 11.09 5.60
N ASP A 29 0.86 11.97 6.31
CA ASP A 29 -0.60 11.92 6.40
C ASP A 29 -1.27 12.18 5.04
N ALA A 30 -0.74 13.13 4.25
CA ALA A 30 -1.25 13.42 2.91
C ALA A 30 -1.01 12.25 1.95
N VAL A 31 0.17 11.62 2.02
CA VAL A 31 0.51 10.45 1.19
C VAL A 31 -0.39 9.27 1.56
N VAL A 32 -0.57 8.98 2.85
CA VAL A 32 -1.44 7.90 3.33
C VAL A 32 -2.90 8.15 2.92
N ALA A 33 -3.40 9.38 3.01
CA ALA A 33 -4.74 9.73 2.56
C ALA A 33 -4.93 9.55 1.04
N ASN A 34 -3.91 9.89 0.25
CA ASN A 34 -3.92 9.66 -1.20
C ASN A 34 -3.91 8.16 -1.53
N VAL A 35 -3.14 7.34 -0.81
CA VAL A 35 -3.16 5.88 -0.95
C VAL A 35 -4.57 5.34 -0.64
N GLY A 36 -5.21 5.81 0.44
CA GLY A 36 -6.57 5.43 0.79
C GLY A 36 -7.57 5.75 -0.33
N SER A 37 -7.47 6.94 -0.92
CA SER A 37 -8.31 7.35 -2.05
C SER A 37 -8.12 6.46 -3.29
N LEU A 38 -6.88 6.04 -3.57
CA LEU A 38 -6.57 5.11 -4.66
C LEU A 38 -7.12 3.71 -4.40
N VAL A 39 -6.98 3.20 -3.18
CA VAL A 39 -7.52 1.89 -2.77
C VAL A 39 -9.04 1.87 -2.92
N GLU A 40 -9.73 2.89 -2.42
CA GLU A 40 -11.19 2.99 -2.53
C GLU A 40 -11.66 3.11 -3.98
N LYS A 41 -10.92 3.84 -4.81
CA LYS A 41 -11.19 3.89 -6.26
C LYS A 41 -11.00 2.53 -6.91
N ALA A 42 -9.89 1.84 -6.65
CA ALA A 42 -9.61 0.54 -7.21
C ALA A 42 -10.69 -0.48 -6.83
N ARG A 43 -11.09 -0.52 -5.55
CA ARG A 43 -12.17 -1.39 -5.06
C ARG A 43 -13.50 -1.12 -5.76
N ARG A 44 -13.92 0.15 -5.86
CA ARG A 44 -15.14 0.54 -6.57
C ARG A 44 -15.14 0.10 -8.04
N GLU A 45 -14.00 0.21 -8.70
CA GLU A 45 -13.83 -0.14 -10.12
C GLU A 45 -13.51 -1.64 -10.33
N ARG A 46 -13.51 -2.45 -9.25
CA ARG A 46 -13.15 -3.87 -9.27
C ARG A 46 -11.74 -4.14 -9.83
N VAL A 47 -10.85 -3.18 -9.64
CA VAL A 47 -9.41 -3.33 -9.92
C VAL A 47 -8.76 -4.04 -8.73
N PRO A 48 -8.01 -5.14 -8.95
CA PRO A 48 -7.31 -5.83 -7.87
C PRO A 48 -6.37 -4.91 -7.10
N VAL A 49 -6.40 -4.99 -5.76
CA VAL A 49 -5.45 -4.31 -4.87
C VAL A 49 -4.54 -5.36 -4.25
N VAL A 50 -3.23 -5.23 -4.48
CA VAL A 50 -2.20 -6.11 -3.94
C VAL A 50 -1.39 -5.33 -2.92
N TRP A 51 -1.21 -5.91 -1.75
CA TRP A 51 -0.45 -5.32 -0.64
C TRP A 51 0.88 -6.05 -0.49
N VAL A 52 1.95 -5.28 -0.38
CA VAL A 52 3.30 -5.76 -0.09
C VAL A 52 3.76 -5.13 1.22
N GLN A 53 4.32 -5.94 2.10
CA GLN A 53 4.87 -5.52 3.38
C GLN A 53 6.28 -6.09 3.53
N HIS A 54 7.25 -5.21 3.74
CA HIS A 54 8.61 -5.56 4.10
C HIS A 54 8.68 -6.17 5.50
N SER A 55 9.63 -7.07 5.71
CA SER A 55 9.97 -7.59 7.03
C SER A 55 11.42 -8.02 7.09
N ASP A 56 12.10 -7.64 8.17
CA ASP A 56 13.46 -8.07 8.49
C ASP A 56 13.68 -8.10 10.02
N LYS A 57 14.93 -8.11 10.47
CA LYS A 57 15.26 -8.09 11.90
C LYS A 57 14.90 -6.76 12.60
N GLY A 58 14.90 -5.64 11.88
CA GLY A 58 14.52 -4.32 12.37
C GLY A 58 13.02 -4.03 12.26
N LEU A 59 12.32 -4.74 11.36
CA LEU A 59 10.88 -4.66 11.17
C LEU A 59 10.25 -6.06 11.22
N ALA A 60 10.24 -6.64 12.43
CA ALA A 60 9.80 -8.01 12.65
C ALA A 60 8.32 -8.20 12.31
N ARG A 61 8.01 -9.23 11.53
CA ARG A 61 6.63 -9.57 11.15
C ARG A 61 5.75 -9.77 12.38
N GLY A 62 4.56 -9.17 12.37
CA GLY A 62 3.60 -9.23 13.47
C GLY A 62 3.79 -8.19 14.58
N SER A 63 4.95 -7.52 14.64
CA SER A 63 5.16 -6.37 15.53
C SER A 63 4.22 -5.21 15.19
N ASP A 64 4.06 -4.25 16.10
CA ASP A 64 3.22 -3.08 15.84
C ASP A 64 3.75 -2.24 14.68
N ALA A 65 5.07 -1.97 14.67
CA ALA A 65 5.74 -1.24 13.60
C ALA A 65 5.54 -1.90 12.22
N TRP A 66 5.44 -3.23 12.15
CA TRP A 66 5.24 -3.97 10.91
C TRP A 66 3.81 -3.88 10.34
N ARG A 67 2.81 -3.52 11.15
CA ARG A 67 1.42 -3.45 10.69
C ARG A 67 1.24 -2.31 9.69
N ILE A 68 0.32 -2.50 8.74
CA ILE A 68 -0.18 -1.39 7.92
C ILE A 68 -0.74 -0.29 8.83
N VAL A 69 -0.54 0.96 8.41
CA VAL A 69 -1.06 2.12 9.14
C VAL A 69 -2.58 2.02 9.32
N PRO A 70 -3.14 2.39 10.50
CA PRO A 70 -4.54 2.16 10.82
C PRO A 70 -5.53 2.91 9.91
N GLU A 71 -5.07 3.94 9.20
CA GLU A 71 -5.82 4.70 8.21
C GLU A 71 -6.15 3.86 6.96
N LEU A 72 -5.49 2.72 6.76
CA LEU A 72 -5.67 1.81 5.63
C LEU A 72 -6.04 0.41 6.11
N THR A 73 -6.97 -0.25 5.40
CA THR A 73 -7.40 -1.62 5.72
C THR A 73 -7.10 -2.56 4.55
N PRO A 74 -6.11 -3.47 4.70
CA PRO A 74 -5.96 -4.61 3.79
C PRO A 74 -7.13 -5.58 3.99
N GLY A 75 -7.92 -5.82 2.93
CA GLY A 75 -9.18 -6.58 2.95
C GLY A 75 -10.16 -5.96 1.98
#